data_AF-A0A961VF80-F1
#
_entry.id   AF-A0A961VF80-F1
#
_cell.length_a   1.000
_cell.length_b   1.000
_cell.length_c   1.000
_cell.angle_alpha   90.00
_cell.angle_beta   90.00
_cell.angle_gamma   90.00
#
_symmetry.space_group_name_H-M   'P 1'
#
loop_
_entity.id
_entity.type
_entity.pdbx_description
1 polymer ?
#
loop_
_entity_poly.entity_id
_entity_poly.type
_entity_poly.pdbx_seq_one_letter_code
_entity_poly.pdbx_strand_id
1 'polypeptide(L)' 'MKIVVGAAIAGLAFASSAFAQDKGTIYYMVPTLLDEFQTESVSAIENFLGQVGYKVETLNADNKTDV' A
#
# COMPACT_ATOMS: atom_id res chain seq x y z
N MET A 1 32.25 -23.75 21.41
CA MET A 1 31.01 -24.19 20.73
C MET A 1 29.76 -23.35 21.04
N LYS A 2 29.54 -22.86 22.26
CA LYS A 2 28.29 -22.16 22.65
C LYS A 2 28.12 -20.76 22.03
N ILE A 3 29.22 -20.04 21.78
CA ILE A 3 29.21 -18.66 21.24
C ILE A 3 28.75 -18.63 19.77
N VAL A 4 29.12 -19.66 18.99
CA VAL A 4 28.77 -19.77 17.56
C VAL A 4 27.26 -20.03 17.37
N VAL A 5 26.66 -20.81 18.26
CA VAL A 5 25.21 -21.09 18.24
C VAL A 5 24.39 -19.84 18.61
N GLY A 6 24.85 -19.05 19.59
CA GLY A 6 24.20 -17.79 19.96
C GLY A 6 24.25 -16.73 18.85
N ALA A 7 25.37 -16.62 18.13
CA ALA A 7 25.52 -15.73 16.99
C ALA A 7 24.64 -16.13 15.80
N ALA A 8 24.46 -17.43 15.56
CA ALA A 8 23.58 -17.93 14.49
C ALA A 8 22.09 -17.64 14.76
N ILE A 9 21.64 -17.75 16.02
CA ILE A 9 20.24 -17.45 16.40
C ILE A 9 19.96 -15.95 16.35
N ALA A 10 20.91 -15.11 16.78
CA ALA A 10 20.80 -13.66 16.64
C ALA A 10 20.71 -13.24 15.17
N GLY A 11 21.53 -13.83 14.28
CA GLY A 11 21.48 -13.59 12.83
C GLY A 11 20.13 -13.94 12.20
N LEU A 12 19.47 -15.02 12.66
CA LEU A 12 18.12 -15.41 12.20
C LEU A 12 17.02 -14.47 12.71
N ALA A 13 17.17 -13.91 13.91
CA ALA A 13 16.24 -12.94 14.48
C ALA A 13 16.30 -11.56 13.79
N PHE A 14 17.42 -11.23 13.13
CA PHE A 14 17.53 -10.05 12.26
C PHE A 14 17.20 -10.37 10.79
N ALA A 15 17.25 -11.66 10.38
CA ALA A 15 16.85 -12.11 9.05
C ALA A 15 15.33 -12.22 8.86
N SER A 16 14.54 -12.11 9.94
CA SER A 16 13.10 -11.83 9.84
C SER A 16 12.81 -10.37 9.48
N SER A 17 13.84 -9.61 9.07
CA SER A 17 13.77 -8.27 8.49
C SER A 17 12.48 -8.11 7.73
N ALA A 18 11.55 -7.39 8.37
CA ALA A 18 10.39 -6.75 7.79
C ALA A 18 10.13 -7.21 6.36
N PHE A 19 9.50 -8.38 6.19
CA PHE A 19 8.74 -8.58 4.96
C PHE A 19 7.86 -7.35 4.89
N ALA A 20 8.06 -6.51 3.88
CA ALA A 20 7.24 -5.34 3.64
C ALA A 20 5.81 -5.87 3.60
N GLN A 21 5.11 -5.76 4.73
CA GLN A 21 3.82 -6.36 4.88
C GLN A 21 2.95 -5.57 3.92
N ASP A 22 2.50 -6.24 2.85
CA ASP A 22 1.61 -5.65 1.88
C ASP A 22 0.46 -5.04 2.67
N LYS A 23 0.33 -3.71 2.61
CA LYS A 23 -0.69 -3.00 3.38
C LYS A 23 -2.09 -3.28 2.84
N GLY A 24 -2.19 -3.97 1.72
CA GLY A 24 -3.42 -4.33 1.04
C GLY A 24 -3.88 -3.25 0.06
N THR A 25 -5.05 -3.49 -0.51
CA THR A 25 -5.68 -2.63 -1.51
C THR A 25 -6.76 -1.76 -0.86
N ILE A 26 -6.69 -0.46 -1.10
CA ILE A 26 -7.77 0.49 -0.83
C ILE A 26 -8.59 0.65 -2.10
N TYR A 27 -9.89 0.36 -2.00
CA TYR A 27 -10.86 0.64 -3.06
C TYR A 27 -11.49 2.00 -2.81
N TYR A 28 -11.16 2.98 -3.64
CA TYR A 28 -11.66 4.35 -3.50
C TYR A 28 -12.80 4.59 -4.49
N MET A 29 -14.03 4.64 -3.98
CA MET A 29 -15.22 4.80 -4.82
C MET A 29 -15.47 6.28 -5.14
N VAL A 30 -15.64 6.59 -6.41
CA VAL A 30 -15.85 7.94 -6.91
C VAL A 30 -17.11 8.04 -7.79
N PRO A 31 -17.71 9.24 -7.91
CA PRO A 31 -18.79 9.48 -8.86
C PRO A 31 -18.34 9.18 -10.31
N THR A 32 -19.29 8.82 -11.17
CA THR A 32 -18.99 8.53 -12.60
C THR A 32 -18.57 9.76 -13.40
N LEU A 33 -18.99 10.95 -12.96
CA LEU A 33 -18.64 12.22 -13.61
C LEU A 33 -17.80 13.03 -12.63
N LEU A 34 -16.53 13.22 -12.97
CA LEU A 34 -15.60 14.01 -12.19
C LEU A 34 -15.57 15.45 -12.69
N ASP A 35 -15.67 16.40 -11.76
CA ASP A 35 -15.25 17.78 -11.99
C ASP A 35 -13.74 17.96 -11.73
N GLU A 36 -13.22 19.17 -11.96
CA GLU A 36 -11.80 19.51 -11.80
C GLU A 36 -11.31 19.27 -10.36
N PHE A 37 -12.13 19.64 -9.38
CA PHE A 37 -11.79 19.44 -7.97
C PHE A 37 -11.75 17.96 -7.59
N GLN A 38 -12.69 17.18 -8.10
CA GLN A 38 -12.77 15.75 -7.85
C GLN A 38 -11.61 14.99 -8.51
N THR A 39 -11.19 15.42 -9.70
CA THR A 39 -10.02 14.87 -10.40
C THR A 39 -8.74 15.08 -9.58
N GLU A 40 -8.53 16.30 -9.07
CA GLU A 40 -7.40 16.61 -8.19
C GLU A 40 -7.48 15.86 -6.85
N SER A 41 -8.69 15.66 -6.32
CA SER A 41 -8.90 14.89 -5.10
C SER A 41 -8.51 13.41 -5.27
N VAL A 42 -8.86 12.79 -6.41
CA VAL A 42 -8.43 11.42 -6.75
C VAL A 42 -6.90 11.34 -6.79
N SER A 43 -6.26 12.24 -7.54
CA SER A 43 -4.80 12.31 -7.65
C SER A 43 -4.13 12.47 -6.28
N ALA A 44 -4.63 13.38 -5.43
CA ALA A 44 -4.07 13.61 -4.10
C ALA A 44 -4.17 12.37 -3.20
N ILE A 45 -5.30 11.65 -3.25
CA ILE A 45 -5.54 10.44 -2.46
C ILE A 45 -4.64 9.29 -2.94
N GLU A 46 -4.58 9.03 -4.24
CA GLU A 46 -3.73 7.99 -4.82
C GLU A 46 -2.26 8.22 -4.48
N ASN A 47 -1.78 9.46 -4.62
CA ASN A 47 -0.41 9.83 -4.30
C ASN A 47 -0.09 9.63 -2.81
N PHE A 48 -0.94 10.13 -1.91
CA PHE A 48 -0.72 10.01 -0.48
C PHE A 48 -0.73 8.54 -0.03
N LEU A 49 -1.73 7.77 -0.45
CA LEU A 49 -1.89 6.36 -0.07
C LEU A 49 -0.78 5.48 -0.66
N GLY A 50 -0.34 5.76 -1.89
CA GLY A 50 0.81 5.11 -2.50
C GLY A 50 2.10 5.41 -1.73
N GLN A 51 2.34 6.66 -1.32
CA GLN A 51 3.51 7.03 -0.51
C GLN A 51 3.54 6.33 0.85
N VAL A 52 2.39 6.09 1.47
CA VAL A 52 2.32 5.33 2.73
C VAL A 52 2.29 3.82 2.52
N GLY A 53 2.32 3.32 1.28
CA GLY A 53 2.53 1.91 0.94
C GLY A 53 1.28 1.07 0.72
N TYR A 54 0.13 1.69 0.44
CA TYR A 54 -1.07 0.97 -0.01
C TYR A 54 -1.10 0.85 -1.54
N LYS A 55 -1.71 -0.22 -2.03
CA LYS A 55 -2.24 -0.26 -3.40
C LYS A 55 -3.58 0.49 -3.41
N VAL A 56 -3.83 1.33 -4.40
CA VAL A 56 -5.12 2.03 -4.55
C VAL A 56 -5.76 1.62 -5.86
N GLU A 57 -7.05 1.31 -5.82
CA GLU A 57 -7.90 1.12 -6.99
C GLU A 57 -9.07 2.09 -6.90
N THR A 58 -9.04 3.13 -7.72
CA THR A 58 -10.15 4.08 -7.85
C THR A 58 -11.21 3.46 -8.74
N LEU A 59 -12.45 3.43 -8.25
CA LEU A 59 -13.59 2.79 -8.92
C LEU A 59 -14.72 3.80 -9.12
N ASN A 60 -15.23 3.93 -10.34
CA ASN A 60 -16.48 4.63 -10.59
C ASN A 60 -17.69 3.86 -10.01
N ALA A 61 -18.88 4.45 -10.07
CA ALA A 61 -20.11 3.85 -9.55
C ALA A 61 -20.48 2.50 -10.20
N ASP A 62 -19.88 2.16 -11.35
CA ASP A 62 -20.04 0.87 -12.04
C ASP A 62 -18.98 -0.17 -11.62
N ASN A 63 -18.17 0.09 -10.58
CA ASN A 63 -17.03 -0.73 -10.14
C ASN A 63 -15.95 -0.91 -11.22
N LYS A 64 -15.76 0.08 -12.08
CA LYS A 64 -14.70 0.07 -13.09
C LYS A 64 -13.65 1.14 -12.78
N THR A 65 -12.43 0.93 -13.26
CA THR A 65 -11.29 1.84 -13.07
C THR A 65 -11.14 2.88 -14.17
N ASP A 66 -12.08 2.96 -15.12
CA ASP A 66 -12.15 4.02 -16.11
C ASP A 66 -12.83 5.25 -15.48
N VAL A 67 -12.01 6.05 -14.79
CA VAL A 67 -12.37 7.32 -14.17
C VAL A 67 -11.69 8.49 -14.88
#